data_AF-A0A1B7MKK5-F1
#
_entry.id   AF-A0A1B7MKK5-F1
#
_cell.length_a   1.000
_cell.length_b   1.000
_cell.length_c   1.000
_cell.angle_alpha   90.00
_cell.angle_beta   90.00
_cell.angle_gamma   90.00
#
_symmetry.space_group_name_H-M   'P 1'
#
loop_
_entity.id
_entity.type
_entity.pdbx_description
1 polymer ?
#
loop_
_entity_poly.entity_id
_entity_poly.type
_entity_poly.pdbx_seq_one_letter_code
_entity_poly.pdbx_strand_id
1 'polypeptide(L)' 'MSYHCHTTIEIGAPPTGRLTPFNVYVALSRSRGQDNIRLLRDFDEKLLMTHPCEYLRIEDERL' A
#
# COMPACT_ATOMS: atom_id res chain seq x y z
N MET A 1 8.60 28.27 6.41
CA MET A 1 8.95 27.40 5.27
C MET A 1 8.63 25.97 5.65
N SER A 2 7.45 25.47 5.26
CA SER A 2 7.04 24.09 5.56
C SER A 2 7.58 23.18 4.46
N TYR A 3 8.59 22.37 4.79
CA TYR A 3 9.10 21.33 3.91
C TYR A 3 7.98 20.32 3.63
N HIS A 4 7.29 20.47 2.49
CA HIS A 4 6.43 19.40 1.99
C HIS A 4 7.38 18.29 1.52
N CYS A 5 7.54 17.26 2.36
CA CYS A 5 8.28 16.07 2.01
C CYS A 5 7.47 15.30 0.95
N HIS A 6 7.76 15.60 -0.32
CA HIS A 6 7.13 14.97 -1.46
C HIS A 6 7.65 13.52 -1.57
N THR A 7 6.82 12.55 -1.20
CA THR A 7 7.16 11.12 -1.26
C THR A 7 6.37 10.47 -2.40
N THR A 8 7.03 10.09 -3.49
CA THR A 8 6.42 9.28 -4.54
C THR A 8 6.59 7.81 -4.21
N ILE A 9 5.47 7.11 -4.04
CA ILE A 9 5.46 5.66 -3.84
C ILE A 9 5.04 5.02 -5.16
N GLU A 10 5.91 4.20 -5.74
CA GLU A 10 5.57 3.38 -6.90
C GLU A 10 5.19 1.96 -6.43
N ILE A 11 3.95 1.56 -6.72
CA ILE A 11 3.45 0.22 -6.37
C ILE A 11 3.33 -0.60 -7.65
N GLY A 12 4.21 -1.58 -7.82
CA GLY A 12 4.19 -2.52 -8.94
C GLY A 12 4.91 -3.81 -8.58
N ALA A 13 4.71 -4.85 -9.40
CA ALA A 13 5.40 -6.13 -9.21
C ALA A 13 6.93 -5.92 -9.31
N PRO A 14 7.71 -6.38 -8.31
CA PRO A 14 9.17 -6.28 -8.37
C PRO A 14 9.72 -7.24 -9.45
N PRO A 15 10.90 -6.96 -10.05
CA PRO A 15 11.53 -7.85 -11.03
C PRO A 15 11.78 -9.27 -10.51
N THR A 16 11.91 -9.42 -9.19
CA THR A 16 12.04 -10.69 -8.47
C THR A 16 11.22 -10.65 -7.19
N GLY A 17 10.50 -11.73 -6.89
CA GLY A 17 9.63 -11.83 -5.71
C GLY A 17 8.15 -11.52 -6.03
N ARG A 18 7.35 -11.24 -4.99
CA ARG A 18 5.94 -10.90 -5.12
C ARG A 18 5.61 -9.65 -4.34
N LEU A 19 4.74 -8.80 -4.90
CA LEU A 19 4.12 -7.72 -4.15
C LEU A 19 3.14 -8.34 -3.13
N THR A 20 3.19 -7.89 -1.88
CA THR A 20 2.32 -8.37 -0.79
C THR A 20 1.53 -7.19 -0.21
N PRO A 21 0.38 -7.43 0.44
CA PRO A 21 -0.37 -6.37 1.11
C PRO A 21 0.47 -5.65 2.17
N PHE A 22 1.35 -6.40 2.85
CA PHE A 22 2.28 -5.87 3.85
C PHE A 22 3.27 -4.87 3.25
N ASN A 23 3.87 -5.20 2.09
CA ASN A 23 4.81 -4.29 1.41
C ASN A 23 4.12 -2.97 1.03
N VAL A 24 2.87 -3.06 0.55
CA VAL A 24 2.05 -1.89 0.21
C VAL A 24 1.75 -1.06 1.46
N TYR A 25 1.31 -1.68 2.54
CA TYR A 25 1.05 -0.99 3.81
C TYR A 25 2.30 -0.26 4.34
N VAL A 26 3.46 -0.91 4.35
CA VAL A 26 4.71 -0.30 4.80
C VAL A 26 5.07 0.90 3.92
N ALA A 27 4.93 0.79 2.59
CA ALA A 27 5.18 1.91 1.70
C ALA A 27 4.25 3.09 2.01
N LEU A 28 2.95 2.85 2.10
CA LEU A 28 1.93 3.88 2.37
C LEU A 28 2.15 4.57 3.73
N SER A 29 2.43 3.80 4.79
CA SER A 29 2.68 4.33 6.14
C SER A 29 3.90 5.27 6.23
N ARG A 30 4.81 5.22 5.26
CA ARG A 30 6.00 6.09 5.20
C ARG A 30 5.74 7.39 4.43
N SER A 31 4.62 7.52 3.72
CA SER A 31 4.22 8.79 3.09
C SER A 31 3.66 9.77 4.13
N ARG A 32 3.93 11.07 3.93
CA ARG A 32 3.43 12.14 4.81
C ARG A 32 2.11 12.76 4.32
N GLY A 33 1.35 12.05 3.48
CA GLY A 33 0.09 12.53 2.92
C GLY A 33 -0.25 11.85 1.59
N GLN A 34 -1.53 11.93 1.20
CA GLN A 34 -2.04 11.30 -0.02
C GLN A 34 -1.61 12.02 -1.30
N ASP A 35 -1.25 13.29 -1.20
CA ASP A 35 -1.02 14.21 -2.34
C ASP A 35 0.06 13.73 -3.33
N ASN A 36 0.90 12.76 -2.94
CA ASN A 36 2.04 12.30 -3.75
C ASN A 36 2.09 10.77 -3.99
N ILE A 37 1.01 10.03 -3.70
CA ILE A 37 0.96 8.58 -3.96
C ILE A 37 0.66 8.36 -5.45
N ARG A 38 1.52 7.60 -6.17
CA ARG A 38 1.32 7.28 -7.59
C ARG A 38 1.36 5.78 -7.83
N LEU A 39 0.21 5.19 -8.10
CA LEU A 39 0.12 3.80 -8.54
C LEU A 39 0.73 3.70 -9.95
N LEU A 40 1.87 3.00 -10.07
CA LEU A 40 2.63 2.91 -11.31
C LEU A 40 2.80 1.43 -11.69
N ARG A 41 2.07 1.05 -12.74
CA ARG A 41 1.77 -0.30 -13.28
C ARG A 41 0.43 -0.85 -12.81
N ASP A 42 -0.13 -1.73 -13.64
CA ASP A 42 -1.26 -2.58 -13.24
C ASP A 42 -0.80 -3.42 -12.05
N PHE A 43 -1.41 -3.20 -10.89
CA PHE A 43 -1.29 -4.08 -9.73
C PHE A 43 -2.60 -4.84 -9.60
N ASP A 44 -2.53 -6.09 -9.15
CA ASP A 44 -3.74 -6.87 -8.90
C ASP A 44 -4.49 -6.25 -7.72
N GLU A 45 -5.63 -5.59 -7.98
CA GLU A 45 -6.47 -5.00 -6.94
C GLU A 45 -6.90 -6.04 -5.90
N LYS A 46 -7.01 -7.31 -6.29
CA LYS A 46 -7.33 -8.41 -5.36
C LYS A 46 -6.27 -8.55 -4.26
N LEU A 47 -5.05 -8.06 -4.49
CA LEU A 47 -4.01 -8.02 -3.47
C LEU A 47 -4.46 -7.21 -2.25
N LEU A 48 -5.17 -6.09 -2.45
CA LEU A 48 -5.62 -5.22 -1.37
C LEU A 48 -7.06 -5.48 -0.95
N MET A 49 -7.87 -6.06 -1.83
CA MET A 49 -9.29 -6.34 -1.59
C MET A 49 -9.54 -7.74 -0.99
N THR A 50 -8.51 -8.58 -0.86
CA THR A 50 -8.64 -9.92 -0.26
C THR A 50 -8.03 -9.93 1.14
N HIS A 51 -8.86 -10.22 2.14
CA HIS A 51 -8.34 -10.39 3.50
C HIS A 51 -7.38 -11.59 3.57
N PRO A 52 -6.20 -11.47 4.22
CA PRO A 52 -5.24 -12.56 4.29
C PRO A 52 -5.74 -13.75 5.10
N CYS A 53 -6.62 -13.48 6.07
CA CYS A 53 -7.26 -14.48 6.91
C CYS A 53 -8.53 -13.90 7.59
N GLU A 54 -9.35 -14.80 8.10
CA GLU A 54 -10.61 -14.46 8.77
C GLU A 54 -10.41 -13.58 10.00
N TYR A 55 -9.32 -13.81 10.75
CA TYR A 55 -9.00 -13.00 11.93
C TYR A 55 -8.82 -11.51 11.57
N LEU A 56 -8.06 -11.21 10.50
CA LEU A 56 -7.84 -9.84 10.06
C LEU A 56 -9.11 -9.22 9.47
N ARG A 57 -9.99 -10.01 8.84
CA ARG A 57 -11.29 -9.54 8.35
C ARG A 57 -12.17 -9.07 9.52
N ILE A 58 -12.27 -9.87 10.58
CA ILE A 58 -13.08 -9.55 11.76
C ILE A 58 -12.52 -8.32 12.50
N GLU A 59 -11.20 -8.19 12.63
CA GLU A 59 -10.60 -7.02 13.26
C GLU A 59 -10.81 -5.74 12.43
N ASP A 60 -10.77 -5.81 11.11
CA ASP A 60 -11.03 -4.65 10.23
C ASP A 60 -12.47 -4.15 10.34
N GLU A 61 -13.45 -5.05 10.46
CA GLU A 61 -14.86 -4.71 10.73
C GLU A 61 -15.10 -4.03 12.09
N ARG A 62 -14.15 -4.17 13.02
CA ARG A 62 -14.23 -3.61 14.38
C ARG A 62 -13.68 -2.17 14.48
N LEU A 63 -12.84 -1.75 13.54
CA LEU A 63 -12.16 -0.44 13.52
C LEU A 63 -13.04 0.67 12.95
#